data_AF-A0A935R377-F1
#
_entry.id   AF-A0A935R377-F1
#
_cell.length_a   1.000
_cell.length_b   1.000
_cell.length_c   1.000
_cell.angle_alpha   90.00
_cell.angle_beta   90.00
_cell.angle_gamma   90.00
#
_symmetry.space_group_name_H-M   'P 1'
#
loop_
_entity.id
_entity.type
_entity.pdbx_description
1 polymer ?
#
loop_
_entity_poly.entity_id
_entity_poly.type
_entity_poly.pdbx_seq_one_letter_code
_entity_poly.pdbx_strand_id
1 'polypeptide(L)'
;MTSSSTDWELALERALWGWLLPHSEGHAITPEAAASGLARLSGRPDHLALLRRASFLTKERAALKRFVSSQLPALLRELPSETRAEERTWEGGFHGRLSIPATMALHNAGQRTRFVTRARRREFALDENVFVVGVCAGLLGLLRRLTDEPHTKVAWLHDAVKLADALERLLLTTVLKEIPQAPIEERHRQAAQGARHPAYRAALSLWASLRDALGISEPDRVAKLLAEGALWPIDRPAV
;
A
#
# COMPACT_ATOMS: atom_id res chain seq x y z
N MET A 1 -10.41 -0.41 48.15
CA MET A 1 -11.08 0.41 47.14
C MET A 1 -10.00 1.06 46.29
N THR A 2 -9.83 0.54 45.08
CA THR A 2 -8.75 0.71 44.10
C THR A 2 -9.05 1.87 43.14
N SER A 3 -8.68 3.10 43.50
CA SER A 3 -9.08 4.31 42.77
C SER A 3 -7.95 4.95 41.91
N SER A 4 -7.03 4.19 41.29
CA SER A 4 -5.96 4.79 40.45
C SER A 4 -5.49 4.03 39.19
N SER A 5 -6.25 3.06 38.65
CA SER A 5 -6.17 2.68 37.21
C SER A 5 -6.72 3.81 36.30
N THR A 6 -6.51 5.05 36.74
CA THR A 6 -7.50 6.15 36.67
C THR A 6 -6.89 7.44 36.15
N ASP A 7 -5.55 7.53 36.06
CA ASP A 7 -4.87 8.37 35.04
C ASP A 7 -4.73 7.63 33.71
N TRP A 8 -5.59 6.63 33.53
CA TRP A 8 -5.64 5.72 32.41
C TRP A 8 -5.40 6.47 31.14
N GLU A 9 -4.25 6.17 30.53
CA GLU A 9 -3.88 6.71 29.26
C GLU A 9 -4.31 8.20 29.14
N LEU A 10 -3.92 9.03 30.16
CA LEU A 10 -4.62 10.27 30.53
C LEU A 10 -4.45 11.38 29.49
N ALA A 11 -5.29 11.31 28.46
CA ALA A 11 -4.92 11.59 27.07
C ALA A 11 -3.92 10.53 26.61
N LEU A 12 -3.93 9.97 25.40
CA LEU A 12 -2.84 9.07 24.98
C LEU A 12 -1.49 9.85 24.95
N GLU A 13 -0.87 10.03 26.11
CA GLU A 13 -0.69 11.35 26.77
C GLU A 13 0.46 12.14 26.17
N ARG A 14 0.27 13.28 25.50
CA ARG A 14 -0.92 14.06 25.20
C ARG A 14 -1.16 14.00 23.69
N ALA A 15 -1.74 12.88 23.31
CA ALA A 15 -2.17 12.48 21.98
C ALA A 15 -1.05 12.26 20.96
N LEU A 16 -0.09 11.39 21.31
CA LEU A 16 0.92 10.76 20.42
C LEU A 16 2.36 11.30 20.48
N TRP A 17 2.99 11.39 21.65
CA TRP A 17 4.45 11.47 21.70
C TRP A 17 5.06 10.12 22.06
N GLY A 18 5.69 9.49 21.05
CA GLY A 18 6.39 8.23 21.18
C GLY A 18 5.53 6.97 21.01
N TRP A 19 4.45 7.04 20.21
CA TRP A 19 3.66 5.92 19.66
C TRP A 19 3.94 4.56 20.30
N LEU A 20 3.21 4.29 21.38
CA LEU A 20 3.25 3.07 22.20
C LEU A 20 3.57 1.82 21.37
N LEU A 21 4.83 1.39 21.44
CA LEU A 21 5.21 -0.01 21.41
C LEU A 21 5.78 -0.33 22.79
N PRO A 22 5.45 -1.46 23.40
CA PRO A 22 6.39 -2.19 24.21
C PRO A 22 7.07 -3.24 23.35
N HIS A 23 8.13 -3.83 23.89
CA HIS A 23 8.49 -5.20 23.51
C HIS A 23 7.20 -6.03 23.36
N SER A 24 6.91 -6.41 22.11
CA SER A 24 5.75 -7.20 21.71
C SER A 24 5.93 -8.68 22.07
N GLU A 25 6.47 -8.98 23.24
CA GLU A 25 6.68 -10.36 23.70
C GLU A 25 5.42 -10.91 24.40
N GLY A 26 4.27 -10.79 23.74
CA GLY A 26 3.31 -11.90 23.76
C GLY A 26 1.95 -11.71 24.40
N HIS A 27 1.47 -10.49 24.69
CA HIS A 27 0.15 -10.34 25.31
C HIS A 27 -0.69 -9.23 24.68
N ALA A 28 -2.00 -9.44 24.55
CA ALA A 28 -2.98 -8.52 23.97
C ALA A 28 -3.82 -7.88 25.08
N ILE A 29 -4.15 -6.58 24.96
CA ILE A 29 -5.07 -5.93 25.90
C ILE A 29 -6.51 -6.37 25.67
N THR A 30 -7.38 -6.14 26.66
CA THR A 30 -8.80 -6.43 26.50
C THR A 30 -9.50 -5.32 25.69
N PRO A 31 -10.56 -5.65 24.92
CA PRO A 31 -11.32 -4.67 24.14
C PRO A 31 -11.91 -3.54 24.98
N GLU A 32 -12.27 -3.80 26.24
CA GLU A 32 -12.90 -2.84 27.15
C GLU A 32 -11.94 -1.71 27.55
N ALA A 33 -10.66 -2.05 27.75
CA ALA A 33 -9.62 -1.06 27.99
C ALA A 33 -9.43 -0.17 26.75
N ALA A 34 -9.32 -0.76 25.55
CA ALA A 34 -9.20 0.00 24.31
C ALA A 34 -10.40 0.93 24.03
N ALA A 35 -11.63 0.46 24.31
CA ALA A 35 -12.86 1.21 24.07
C ALA A 35 -12.96 2.46 24.96
N SER A 36 -12.57 2.34 26.24
CA SER A 36 -12.62 3.45 27.18
C SER A 36 -11.59 4.56 26.81
N GLY A 37 -10.61 4.28 25.95
CA GLY A 37 -9.57 5.24 25.50
C GLY A 37 -9.86 5.90 24.19
N LEU A 38 -10.48 5.15 23.31
CA LEU A 38 -11.13 5.68 22.13
C LEU A 38 -12.19 6.72 22.49
N ALA A 39 -12.97 6.49 23.54
CA ALA A 39 -13.96 7.46 24.04
C ALA A 39 -13.32 8.82 24.35
N ARG A 40 -12.07 8.85 24.83
CA ARG A 40 -11.31 10.06 25.17
C ARG A 40 -10.63 10.73 23.96
N LEU A 41 -10.38 10.00 22.87
CA LEU A 41 -9.77 10.51 21.62
C LEU A 41 -10.77 10.97 20.56
N SER A 42 -12.05 10.66 20.74
CA SER A 42 -13.14 10.88 19.78
C SER A 42 -13.30 12.32 19.27
N GLY A 43 -12.71 13.32 19.94
CA GLY A 43 -12.64 14.72 19.48
C GLY A 43 -11.45 15.10 18.59
N ARG A 44 -10.55 14.16 18.23
CA ARG A 44 -9.32 14.42 17.42
C ARG A 44 -9.19 13.40 16.27
N PRO A 45 -9.79 13.66 15.09
CA PRO A 45 -9.89 12.67 14.01
C PRO A 45 -8.53 12.24 13.45
N ASP A 46 -7.54 13.14 13.41
CA ASP A 46 -6.21 12.84 12.86
C ASP A 46 -5.43 11.83 13.72
N HIS A 47 -5.52 11.95 15.05
CA HIS A 47 -4.85 11.03 15.98
C HIS A 47 -5.47 9.64 15.94
N LEU A 48 -6.80 9.55 15.80
CA LEU A 48 -7.49 8.29 15.62
C LEU A 48 -7.10 7.62 14.30
N ALA A 49 -7.00 8.38 13.22
CA ALA A 49 -6.56 7.87 11.92
C ALA A 49 -5.12 7.33 11.98
N LEU A 50 -4.22 8.04 12.67
CA LEU A 50 -2.86 7.59 12.86
C LEU A 50 -2.82 6.31 13.72
N LEU A 51 -3.72 6.16 14.70
CA LEU A 51 -3.74 5.00 15.61
C LEU A 51 -4.11 3.72 14.88
N ARG A 52 -5.10 3.85 14.00
CA ARG A 52 -5.49 2.78 13.09
C ARG A 52 -4.37 2.38 12.15
N ARG A 53 -3.61 3.35 11.62
CA ARG A 53 -2.47 3.07 10.73
C ARG A 53 -1.34 2.33 11.44
N ALA A 54 -0.96 2.76 12.64
CA ALA A 54 0.06 2.05 13.40
C ALA A 54 -0.41 0.65 13.82
N SER A 55 -1.67 0.52 14.25
CA SER A 55 -2.26 -0.78 14.61
C SER A 55 -2.24 -1.77 13.45
N PHE A 56 -2.65 -1.31 12.26
CA PHE A 56 -2.54 -2.08 11.03
C PHE A 56 -1.10 -2.53 10.78
N LEU A 57 -0.15 -1.60 10.86
CA LEU A 57 1.25 -1.90 10.54
C LEU A 57 1.85 -2.92 11.52
N THR A 58 1.56 -2.82 12.81
CA THR A 58 2.03 -3.78 13.80
C THR A 58 1.44 -5.16 13.56
N LYS A 59 0.12 -5.25 13.36
CA LYS A 59 -0.60 -6.50 13.08
C LYS A 59 -0.08 -7.17 11.80
N GLU A 60 0.11 -6.39 10.75
CA GLU A 60 0.48 -6.90 9.42
C GLU A 60 2.00 -6.84 9.17
N ARG A 61 2.84 -6.54 10.17
CA ARG A 61 4.28 -6.27 9.99
C ARG A 61 4.99 -7.39 9.23
N ALA A 62 4.77 -8.64 9.66
CA ALA A 62 5.40 -9.80 9.04
C ALA A 62 4.89 -10.02 7.60
N ALA A 63 3.59 -9.86 7.37
CA ALA A 63 2.97 -9.99 6.05
C ALA A 63 3.48 -8.91 5.09
N LEU A 64 3.51 -7.65 5.54
CA LEU A 64 4.04 -6.52 4.77
C LEU A 64 5.51 -6.69 4.45
N LYS A 65 6.34 -7.06 5.43
CA LYS A 65 7.78 -7.30 5.21
C LYS A 65 7.98 -8.39 4.17
N ARG A 66 7.29 -9.53 4.30
CA ARG A 66 7.36 -10.64 3.33
C ARG A 66 6.91 -10.20 1.94
N PHE A 67 5.82 -9.44 1.87
CA PHE A 67 5.29 -8.93 0.60
C PHE A 67 6.32 -8.06 -0.12
N VAL A 68 6.87 -7.06 0.56
CA VAL A 68 7.83 -6.09 -0.02
C VAL A 68 9.18 -6.74 -0.33
N SER A 69 9.72 -7.59 0.55
CA SER A 69 11.08 -8.12 0.40
C SER A 69 11.19 -9.34 -0.52
N SER A 70 10.11 -10.09 -0.73
CA SER A 70 10.17 -11.37 -1.45
C SER A 70 9.10 -11.51 -2.53
N GLN A 71 7.82 -11.32 -2.18
CA GLN A 71 6.73 -11.63 -3.10
C GLN A 71 6.62 -10.62 -4.24
N LEU A 72 6.79 -9.33 -3.94
CA LEU A 72 6.77 -8.27 -4.94
C LEU A 72 7.99 -8.35 -5.88
N PRO A 73 9.24 -8.48 -5.40
CA PRO A 73 10.38 -8.76 -6.28
C PRO A 73 10.23 -10.02 -7.14
N ALA A 74 9.63 -11.10 -6.62
CA ALA A 74 9.34 -12.29 -7.39
C ALA A 74 8.32 -12.00 -8.51
N LEU A 75 7.24 -11.28 -8.19
CA LEU A 75 6.24 -10.86 -9.18
C LEU A 75 6.89 -10.06 -10.32
N LEU A 76 7.82 -9.15 -10.01
CA LEU A 76 8.45 -8.29 -11.00
C LEU A 76 9.33 -9.05 -12.00
N ARG A 77 9.90 -10.19 -11.62
CA ARG A 77 10.68 -11.03 -12.54
C ARG A 77 9.81 -11.71 -13.59
N GLU A 78 8.56 -11.98 -13.24
CA GLU A 78 7.61 -12.74 -14.05
C GLU A 78 6.34 -11.92 -14.33
N LEU A 79 6.46 -10.59 -14.36
CA LEU A 79 5.30 -9.71 -14.40
C LEU A 79 4.49 -9.99 -15.67
N PRO A 80 3.20 -10.38 -15.53
CA PRO A 80 2.34 -10.64 -16.68
C PRO A 80 2.24 -9.39 -17.57
N SER A 81 2.26 -9.61 -18.89
CA SER A 81 2.15 -8.55 -19.88
C SER A 81 1.41 -9.05 -21.11
N GLU A 82 0.74 -8.13 -21.78
CA GLU A 82 0.14 -8.35 -23.08
C GLU A 82 1.02 -7.73 -24.18
N THR A 83 1.08 -8.36 -25.34
CA THR A 83 1.79 -7.77 -26.48
C THR A 83 0.79 -7.06 -27.37
N ARG A 84 0.89 -5.73 -27.43
CA ARG A 84 0.06 -4.89 -28.28
C ARG A 84 0.85 -4.43 -29.50
N ALA A 85 0.20 -4.46 -30.66
CA ALA A 85 0.73 -3.84 -31.86
C ALA A 85 0.35 -2.36 -31.86
N GLU A 86 1.34 -1.48 -31.79
CA GLU A 86 1.16 -0.03 -31.91
C GLU A 86 1.56 0.38 -33.33
N GLU A 87 0.70 1.15 -33.99
CA GLU A 87 1.01 1.74 -35.29
C GLU A 87 1.52 3.17 -35.10
N ARG A 88 2.62 3.49 -35.78
CA ARG A 88 3.20 4.83 -35.77
C ARG A 88 3.37 5.33 -37.18
N THR A 89 2.88 6.53 -37.41
CA THR A 89 3.04 7.25 -38.66
C THR A 89 4.31 8.09 -38.60
N TRP A 90 5.11 8.00 -39.64
CA TRP A 90 6.33 8.76 -39.86
C TRP A 90 6.22 9.59 -41.13
N GLU A 91 7.00 10.66 -41.25
CA GLU A 91 7.06 11.50 -42.44
C GLU A 91 8.51 11.65 -42.91
N GLY A 92 8.74 11.56 -44.23
CA GLY A 92 10.06 11.68 -44.86
C GLY A 92 10.96 10.44 -44.76
N GLY A 93 10.61 9.48 -43.89
CA GLY A 93 11.30 8.21 -43.69
C GLY A 93 10.57 7.38 -42.62
N PHE A 94 11.09 6.20 -42.26
CA PHE A 94 10.50 5.39 -41.19
C PHE A 94 11.52 4.53 -40.45
N HIS A 95 11.16 4.07 -39.25
CA HIS A 95 11.97 3.15 -38.46
C HIS A 95 11.14 1.93 -38.03
N GLY A 96 11.71 0.73 -38.19
CA GLY A 96 11.06 -0.54 -37.84
C GLY A 96 10.29 -1.18 -38.99
N ARG A 97 9.33 -2.06 -38.67
CA ARG A 97 8.59 -2.85 -39.66
C ARG A 97 7.46 -2.05 -40.28
N LEU A 98 7.51 -1.86 -41.60
CA LEU A 98 6.47 -1.15 -42.34
C LEU A 98 5.15 -1.95 -42.37
N SER A 99 4.03 -1.26 -42.10
CA SER A 99 2.69 -1.73 -42.40
C SER A 99 2.36 -1.34 -43.84
N ILE A 100 2.60 -2.27 -44.77
CA ILE A 100 2.39 -2.04 -46.21
C ILE A 100 0.94 -1.62 -46.50
N PRO A 101 -0.10 -2.30 -45.97
CA PRO A 101 -1.49 -1.92 -46.27
C PRO A 101 -1.83 -0.50 -45.79
N ALA A 102 -1.44 -0.15 -44.56
CA ALA A 102 -1.74 1.17 -43.99
C ALA A 102 -0.95 2.30 -44.67
N THR A 103 0.31 2.05 -45.01
CA THR A 103 1.14 3.00 -45.78
C THR A 103 0.55 3.23 -47.16
N MET A 104 0.10 2.18 -47.84
CA MET A 104 -0.49 2.32 -49.17
C MET A 104 -1.82 3.07 -49.15
N ALA A 105 -2.64 2.88 -48.10
CA ALA A 105 -3.83 3.69 -47.89
C ALA A 105 -3.51 5.19 -47.77
N LEU A 106 -2.48 5.58 -47.00
CA LEU A 106 -2.04 6.98 -46.89
C LEU A 106 -1.53 7.54 -48.23
N HIS A 107 -0.74 6.74 -48.96
CA HIS A 107 -0.21 7.16 -50.26
C HIS A 107 -1.31 7.35 -51.31
N ASN A 108 -2.32 6.47 -51.32
CA ASN A 108 -3.48 6.59 -52.19
C ASN A 108 -4.34 7.81 -51.83
N ALA A 109 -4.33 8.24 -50.57
CA ALA A 109 -4.92 9.50 -50.10
C ALA A 109 -4.04 10.75 -50.36
N GLY A 110 -2.96 10.61 -51.14
CA GLY A 110 -2.07 11.72 -51.53
C GLY A 110 -0.91 11.99 -50.55
N GLN A 111 -0.84 11.29 -49.42
CA GLN A 111 0.19 11.48 -48.39
C GLN A 111 1.44 10.61 -48.68
N ARG A 112 2.07 10.79 -49.84
CA ARG A 112 3.16 9.93 -50.35
C ARG A 112 4.46 9.94 -49.54
N THR A 113 4.63 10.90 -48.64
CA THR A 113 5.80 11.01 -47.76
C THR A 113 5.57 10.35 -46.40
N ARG A 114 4.39 9.77 -46.16
CA ARG A 114 3.99 9.22 -44.86
C ARG A 114 3.96 7.71 -44.84
N PHE A 115 4.65 7.15 -43.85
CA PHE A 115 4.83 5.72 -43.68
C PHE A 115 4.23 5.26 -42.37
N VAL A 116 3.46 4.18 -42.39
CA VAL A 116 2.92 3.57 -41.16
C VAL A 116 3.78 2.37 -40.81
N THR A 117 4.33 2.36 -39.61
CA THR A 117 5.11 1.23 -39.06
C THR A 117 4.33 0.56 -37.95
N ARG A 118 4.54 -0.74 -37.75
CA ARG A 118 3.96 -1.51 -36.65
C ARG A 118 5.08 -1.99 -35.73
N ALA A 119 5.03 -1.54 -34.47
CA ALA A 119 5.90 -2.02 -33.41
C ALA A 119 5.11 -2.90 -32.45
N ARG A 120 5.73 -3.95 -31.92
CA ARG A 120 5.15 -4.74 -30.82
C ARG A 120 5.68 -4.16 -29.52
N ARG A 121 4.78 -3.71 -28.66
CA ARG A 121 5.09 -3.22 -27.32
C ARG A 121 4.46 -4.15 -26.29
N ARG A 122 5.18 -4.39 -25.20
CA ARG A 122 4.61 -5.05 -24.02
C ARG A 122 3.85 -4.02 -23.20
N GLU A 123 2.60 -4.32 -22.91
CA GLU A 123 1.71 -3.56 -22.05
C GLU A 123 1.61 -4.31 -20.72
N PHE A 124 2.01 -3.66 -19.64
CA PHE A 124 2.01 -4.23 -18.30
C PHE A 124 0.80 -3.76 -17.47
N ALA A 125 -0.02 -2.86 -18.00
CA ALA A 125 -1.19 -2.26 -17.35
C ALA A 125 -2.40 -3.21 -17.34
N LEU A 126 -2.18 -4.47 -17.01
CA LEU A 126 -3.25 -5.44 -16.76
C LEU A 126 -3.97 -5.09 -15.44
N ASP A 127 -5.26 -5.42 -15.34
CA ASP A 127 -6.11 -5.03 -14.21
C ASP A 127 -5.55 -5.51 -12.86
N GLU A 128 -4.98 -6.71 -12.80
CA GLU A 128 -4.34 -7.25 -11.59
C GLU A 128 -3.02 -6.51 -11.24
N ASN A 129 -2.31 -6.00 -12.23
CA ASN A 129 -1.09 -5.23 -12.02
C ASN A 129 -1.42 -3.82 -11.53
N VAL A 130 -2.47 -3.21 -12.09
CA VAL A 130 -3.04 -1.95 -11.60
C VAL A 130 -3.48 -2.10 -10.14
N PHE A 131 -4.11 -3.22 -9.78
CA PHE A 131 -4.44 -3.54 -8.38
C PHE A 131 -3.20 -3.52 -7.48
N VAL A 132 -2.14 -4.28 -7.83
CA VAL A 132 -0.92 -4.37 -7.02
C VAL A 132 -0.25 -2.99 -6.87
N VAL A 133 -0.16 -2.22 -7.95
CA VAL A 133 0.41 -0.87 -7.91
C VAL A 133 -0.41 0.04 -7.00
N GLY A 134 -1.74 0.00 -7.08
CA GLY A 134 -2.63 0.73 -6.19
C GLY A 134 -2.43 0.35 -4.71
N VAL A 135 -2.26 -0.94 -4.41
CA VAL A 135 -1.98 -1.42 -3.04
C VAL A 135 -0.62 -0.93 -2.56
N CYS A 136 0.42 -1.05 -3.39
CA CYS A 136 1.76 -0.56 -3.09
C CYS A 136 1.78 0.95 -2.83
N ALA A 137 1.09 1.74 -3.65
CA ALA A 137 0.97 3.19 -3.47
C ALA A 137 0.21 3.54 -2.19
N GLY A 138 -0.89 2.84 -1.88
CA GLY A 138 -1.64 3.01 -0.64
C GLY A 138 -0.81 2.69 0.61
N LEU A 139 -0.04 1.60 0.57
CA LEU A 139 0.88 1.21 1.64
C LEU A 139 2.03 2.21 1.80
N LEU A 140 2.62 2.68 0.70
CA LEU A 140 3.65 3.71 0.71
C LEU A 140 3.13 5.01 1.33
N GLY A 141 1.94 5.45 0.93
CA GLY A 141 1.29 6.63 1.49
C GLY A 141 1.00 6.48 2.99
N LEU A 142 0.59 5.30 3.44
CA LEU A 142 0.42 5.00 4.87
C LEU A 142 1.75 5.08 5.62
N LEU A 143 2.81 4.44 5.09
CA LEU A 143 4.13 4.42 5.73
C LEU A 143 4.73 5.82 5.79
N ARG A 144 4.68 6.60 4.70
CA ARG A 144 5.20 7.98 4.66
C ARG A 144 4.50 8.87 5.67
N ARG A 145 3.16 8.80 5.75
CA ARG A 145 2.41 9.55 6.77
C ARG A 145 2.73 9.14 8.20
N LEU A 146 3.14 7.90 8.45
CA LEU A 146 3.63 7.48 9.77
C LEU A 146 5.05 7.99 10.04
N THR A 147 5.89 8.13 9.02
CA THR A 147 7.30 8.55 9.16
C THR A 147 7.52 10.06 9.14
N ASP A 148 6.61 10.83 8.52
CA ASP A 148 6.69 12.29 8.44
C ASP A 148 6.37 12.96 9.79
N GLU A 149 5.75 12.23 10.71
CA GLU A 149 5.51 12.69 12.07
C GLU A 149 6.83 12.70 12.87
N PRO A 150 7.17 13.80 13.57
CA PRO A 150 8.46 13.99 14.25
C PRO A 150 8.59 13.11 15.50
N HIS A 151 8.78 11.80 15.30
CA HIS A 151 8.82 10.78 16.37
C HIS A 151 10.02 9.85 16.21
N THR A 152 11.21 10.42 16.27
CA THR A 152 12.52 9.87 15.87
C THR A 152 13.12 8.76 16.76
N LYS A 153 12.38 8.17 17.72
CA LYS A 153 12.98 7.25 18.72
C LYS A 153 12.40 5.84 18.76
N VAL A 154 11.48 5.46 17.86
CA VAL A 154 10.85 4.12 17.93
C VAL A 154 11.48 3.16 16.92
N ALA A 155 12.05 2.04 17.41
CA ALA A 155 12.81 1.09 16.61
C ALA A 155 12.03 0.52 15.41
N TRP A 156 10.71 0.30 15.54
CA TRP A 156 9.88 -0.16 14.43
C TRP A 156 9.67 0.88 13.33
N LEU A 157 9.77 2.17 13.66
CA LEU A 157 9.65 3.25 12.68
C LEU A 157 10.83 3.19 11.69
N HIS A 158 12.02 2.77 12.14
CA HIS A 158 13.14 2.50 11.23
C HIS A 158 12.84 1.39 10.23
N ASP A 159 12.16 0.33 10.64
CA ASP A 159 11.71 -0.72 9.71
C ASP A 159 10.64 -0.21 8.76
N ALA A 160 9.72 0.64 9.23
CA ALA A 160 8.71 1.29 8.40
C ALA A 160 9.35 2.19 7.33
N VAL A 161 10.35 2.99 7.69
CA VAL A 161 11.15 3.82 6.74
C VAL A 161 11.82 2.92 5.70
N LYS A 162 12.50 1.85 6.12
CA LYS A 162 13.14 0.92 5.17
C LYS A 162 12.14 0.28 4.21
N LEU A 163 10.96 -0.09 4.69
CA LEU A 163 9.89 -0.64 3.87
C LEU A 163 9.31 0.40 2.91
N ALA A 164 9.15 1.65 3.35
CA ALA A 164 8.71 2.77 2.51
C ALA A 164 9.73 3.01 1.38
N ASP A 165 11.01 3.13 1.71
CA ASP A 165 12.08 3.34 0.72
C ASP A 165 12.21 2.14 -0.23
N ALA A 166 11.96 0.92 0.24
CA ALA A 166 11.93 -0.26 -0.64
C ALA A 166 10.74 -0.21 -1.60
N LEU A 167 9.53 0.09 -1.12
CA LEU A 167 8.34 0.23 -1.95
C LEU A 167 8.47 1.34 -2.97
N GLU A 168 8.95 2.51 -2.55
CA GLU A 168 9.18 3.66 -3.43
C GLU A 168 10.18 3.31 -4.53
N ARG A 169 11.32 2.69 -4.17
CA ARG A 169 12.28 2.23 -5.17
C ARG A 169 11.65 1.25 -6.15
N LEU A 170 10.87 0.28 -5.68
CA LEU A 170 10.20 -0.68 -6.56
C LEU A 170 9.21 0.02 -7.51
N LEU A 171 8.43 0.99 -7.01
CA LEU A 171 7.47 1.75 -7.83
C LEU A 171 8.15 2.66 -8.87
N LEU A 172 9.30 3.26 -8.55
CA LEU A 172 9.96 4.24 -9.42
C LEU A 172 10.99 3.63 -10.38
N THR A 173 11.67 2.56 -9.99
CA THR A 173 12.83 2.03 -10.75
C THR A 173 12.51 0.82 -11.62
N THR A 174 11.35 0.20 -11.43
CA THR A 174 10.97 -1.02 -12.14
C THR A 174 9.87 -0.77 -13.18
N VAL A 175 9.45 -1.81 -13.86
CA VAL A 175 8.33 -1.76 -14.83
C VAL A 175 7.01 -1.29 -14.20
N LEU A 176 6.88 -1.32 -12.87
CA LEU A 176 5.71 -0.76 -12.18
C LEU A 176 5.49 0.73 -12.47
N LYS A 177 6.54 1.49 -12.79
CA LYS A 177 6.43 2.90 -13.16
C LYS A 177 5.61 3.14 -14.44
N GLU A 178 5.49 2.11 -15.29
CA GLU A 178 4.74 2.16 -16.54
C GLU A 178 3.25 1.81 -16.34
N ILE A 179 2.88 1.29 -15.16
CA ILE A 179 1.52 0.92 -14.82
C ILE A 179 0.82 2.12 -14.17
N PRO A 180 -0.39 2.49 -14.62
CA PRO A 180 -1.09 3.66 -14.11
C PRO A 180 -1.42 3.52 -12.62
N GLN A 181 -1.13 4.57 -11.86
CA GLN A 181 -1.57 4.70 -10.46
C GLN A 181 -3.03 5.19 -10.44
N ALA A 182 -3.96 4.29 -10.79
CA ALA A 182 -5.39 4.56 -10.76
C ALA A 182 -6.01 4.16 -9.41
N PRO A 183 -7.14 4.77 -9.02
CA PRO A 183 -7.96 4.26 -7.92
C PRO A 183 -8.28 2.77 -8.12
N ILE A 184 -8.24 2.00 -7.03
CA ILE A 184 -8.57 0.58 -7.09
C ILE A 184 -10.08 0.43 -7.29
N GLU A 185 -10.46 -0.11 -8.46
CA GLU A 185 -11.81 -0.47 -8.79
C GLU A 185 -12.08 -1.97 -8.54
N GLU A 186 -13.37 -2.33 -8.55
CA GLU A 186 -13.81 -3.69 -8.34
C GLU A 186 -13.28 -4.68 -9.40
N ARG A 187 -13.20 -4.25 -10.66
CA ARG A 187 -12.59 -5.07 -11.74
C ARG A 187 -11.14 -5.43 -11.47
N HIS A 188 -10.33 -4.50 -10.92
CA HIS A 188 -8.93 -4.74 -10.59
C HIS A 188 -8.82 -5.79 -9.48
N ARG A 189 -9.72 -5.73 -8.49
CA ARG A 189 -9.80 -6.72 -7.41
C ARG A 189 -10.17 -8.11 -7.94
N GLN A 190 -11.16 -8.21 -8.82
CA GLN A 190 -11.59 -9.48 -9.41
C GLN A 190 -10.47 -10.09 -10.27
N ALA A 191 -9.77 -9.29 -11.07
CA ALA A 191 -8.62 -9.74 -11.84
C ALA A 191 -7.51 -10.28 -10.92
N ALA A 192 -7.16 -9.56 -9.85
CA ALA A 192 -6.17 -10.01 -8.87
C ALA A 192 -6.57 -11.32 -8.15
N GLN A 193 -7.86 -11.58 -7.96
CA GLN A 193 -8.36 -12.84 -7.39
C GLN A 193 -8.16 -14.03 -8.32
N GLY A 194 -8.34 -13.82 -9.64
CA GLY A 194 -8.12 -14.84 -10.66
C GLY A 194 -6.64 -15.09 -10.98
N ALA A 195 -5.75 -14.17 -10.59
CA ALA A 195 -4.33 -14.25 -10.92
C ALA A 195 -3.60 -15.36 -10.14
N ARG A 196 -2.64 -16.01 -10.82
CA ARG A 196 -1.94 -17.19 -10.28
C ARG A 196 -0.81 -16.86 -9.30
N HIS A 197 -0.14 -15.73 -9.50
CA HIS A 197 1.07 -15.40 -8.73
C HIS A 197 0.72 -15.08 -7.26
N PRO A 198 1.45 -15.63 -6.27
CA PRO A 198 1.10 -15.49 -4.84
C PRO A 198 1.11 -14.05 -4.33
N ALA A 199 1.85 -13.15 -4.99
CA ALA A 199 1.87 -11.73 -4.64
C ALA A 199 0.49 -11.07 -4.77
N TYR A 200 -0.36 -11.47 -5.72
CA TYR A 200 -1.70 -10.90 -5.86
C TYR A 200 -2.59 -11.24 -4.66
N ARG A 201 -2.52 -12.49 -4.16
CA ARG A 201 -3.23 -12.90 -2.94
C ARG A 201 -2.73 -12.16 -1.70
N ALA A 202 -1.42 -11.96 -1.60
CA ALA A 202 -0.83 -11.16 -0.52
C ALA A 202 -1.29 -9.70 -0.59
N ALA A 203 -1.31 -9.10 -1.78
CA ALA A 203 -1.83 -7.75 -1.99
C ALA A 203 -3.33 -7.65 -1.64
N LEU A 204 -4.14 -8.63 -2.01
CA LEU A 204 -5.56 -8.70 -1.65
C LEU A 204 -5.75 -8.75 -0.13
N SER A 205 -4.98 -9.61 0.55
CA SER A 205 -5.02 -9.72 2.02
C SER A 205 -4.63 -8.40 2.69
N LEU A 206 -3.52 -7.79 2.27
CA LEU A 206 -3.05 -6.51 2.81
C LEU A 206 -4.03 -5.38 2.53
N TRP A 207 -4.65 -5.35 1.35
CA TRP A 207 -5.65 -4.36 0.99
C TRP A 207 -6.93 -4.51 1.81
N ALA A 208 -7.40 -5.74 2.01
CA ALA A 208 -8.56 -6.01 2.87
C ALA A 208 -8.28 -5.57 4.31
N SER A 209 -7.16 -6.00 4.90
CA SER A 209 -6.74 -5.57 6.24
C SER A 209 -6.59 -4.05 6.34
N LEU A 210 -6.07 -3.39 5.30
CA LEU A 210 -5.92 -1.93 5.25
C LEU A 210 -7.28 -1.22 5.21
N ARG A 211 -8.19 -1.70 4.36
CA ARG A 211 -9.54 -1.15 4.26
C ARG A 211 -10.34 -1.34 5.53
N ASP A 212 -10.24 -2.51 6.14
CA ASP A 212 -10.88 -2.79 7.42
C ASP A 212 -10.30 -1.84 8.47
N ALA A 213 -8.98 -1.76 8.60
CA ALA A 213 -8.35 -0.90 9.61
C ALA A 213 -8.72 0.59 9.48
N LEU A 214 -8.81 1.12 8.26
CA LEU A 214 -9.08 2.54 8.02
C LEU A 214 -10.58 2.86 7.94
N GLY A 215 -11.40 1.90 7.47
CA GLY A 215 -12.82 2.08 7.18
C GLY A 215 -13.77 1.76 8.34
N ILE A 216 -13.28 1.26 9.47
CA ILE A 216 -14.12 1.01 10.64
C ILE A 216 -14.67 2.33 11.20
N SER A 217 -15.99 2.47 11.25
CA SER A 217 -16.67 3.56 11.98
C SER A 217 -17.16 3.14 13.36
N GLU A 218 -17.35 1.83 13.58
CA GLU A 218 -17.88 1.26 14.82
C GLU A 218 -16.83 1.25 15.95
N PRO A 219 -17.10 1.91 17.10
CA PRO A 219 -16.13 2.06 18.19
C PRO A 219 -15.53 0.74 18.69
N ASP A 220 -16.34 -0.30 18.83
CA ASP A 220 -15.92 -1.60 19.36
C ASP A 220 -14.94 -2.32 18.43
N ARG A 221 -15.13 -2.17 17.11
CA ARG A 221 -14.23 -2.75 16.10
C ARG A 221 -12.92 -1.97 16.03
N VAL A 222 -12.95 -0.66 16.27
CA VAL A 222 -11.72 0.12 16.43
C VAL A 222 -10.98 -0.34 17.69
N ALA A 223 -11.70 -0.51 18.81
CA ALA A 223 -11.12 -0.96 20.07
C ALA A 223 -10.42 -2.31 19.91
N LYS A 224 -11.06 -3.26 19.23
CA LYS A 224 -10.47 -4.55 18.89
C LYS A 224 -9.21 -4.43 18.02
N LEU A 225 -9.26 -3.62 16.96
CA LEU A 225 -8.09 -3.38 16.10
C LEU A 225 -6.91 -2.79 16.89
N LEU A 226 -7.18 -1.81 17.76
CA LEU A 226 -6.17 -1.20 18.61
C LEU A 226 -5.60 -2.21 19.62
N ALA A 227 -6.45 -3.07 20.19
CA ALA A 227 -6.04 -4.13 21.09
C ALA A 227 -5.12 -5.17 20.42
N GLU A 228 -5.36 -5.47 19.14
CA GLU A 228 -4.54 -6.39 18.34
C GLU A 228 -3.23 -5.78 17.83
N GLY A 229 -3.11 -4.44 17.76
CA GLY A 229 -2.04 -3.79 16.99
C GLY A 229 -1.32 -2.60 17.62
N ALA A 230 -1.84 -1.93 18.65
CA ALA A 230 -1.21 -0.69 19.13
C ALA A 230 -1.41 -0.32 20.60
N LEU A 231 -1.77 -1.23 21.48
CA LEU A 231 -1.89 -0.88 22.90
C LEU A 231 -1.37 -2.00 23.79
N TRP A 232 -0.25 -1.74 24.46
CA TRP A 232 0.18 -2.50 25.64
C TRP A 232 0.91 -1.55 26.61
N PRO A 233 0.79 -1.75 27.94
CA PRO A 233 1.28 -0.81 28.95
C PRO A 233 2.81 -0.70 28.99
N ILE A 234 3.28 0.47 29.36
CA ILE A 234 4.68 0.77 29.66
C ILE A 234 5.01 0.10 31.00
N ASP A 235 6.00 -0.80 31.01
CA ASP A 235 6.62 -1.28 32.24
C ASP A 235 7.15 -0.08 33.04
N ARG A 236 6.64 0.10 34.26
CA ARG A 236 7.35 0.90 35.26
C ARG A 236 8.45 0.02 35.86
N PRO A 237 9.72 0.44 35.93
CA PRO A 237 10.60 -0.12 36.95
C PRO A 237 9.96 0.18 38.31
N ALA A 238 9.87 -0.86 39.15
CA ALA A 238 9.41 -0.72 40.52
C ALA A 238 10.28 0.33 41.23
N VAL A 239 9.62 1.34 41.81
CA VAL A 239 10.21 2.19 42.84
C VAL A 239 10.35 1.36 44.10
#